data_AF-A0A023JBK4-F1
#
_entry.id   AF-A0A023JBK4-F1
#
_cell.length_a   1.000
_cell.length_b   1.000
_cell.length_c   1.000
_cell.angle_alpha   90.00
_cell.angle_beta   90.00
_cell.angle_gamma   90.00
#
_symmetry.space_group_name_H-M   'P 1'
#
loop_
_entity.id
_entity.type
_entity.pdbx_description
1 polymer ?
#
loop_
_entity_poly.entity_id
_entity_poly.type
_entity_poly.pdbx_seq_one_letter_code
_entity_poly.pdbx_strand_id
1 'polypeptide(L)'
;SITKTLERYQKCSYSSLESNRPAHEIQSSYQEYLKLKARVEVLQRSQRNLLGEDLGPLNTKELDELENQLENSLRQIRSTKTQYM
;
A
#
# COMPACT_ATOMS: atom_id res chain seq x y z
N SER A 1 10.29 -2.07 37.63
CA SER A 1 10.95 -2.14 36.31
C SER A 1 9.92 -1.89 35.24
N ILE A 2 10.27 -1.13 34.21
CA ILE A 2 9.37 -0.75 33.10
C ILE A 2 8.79 -1.97 32.38
N THR A 3 9.53 -3.08 32.39
CA THR A 3 9.10 -4.38 31.85
C THR A 3 7.87 -4.95 32.57
N LYS A 4 7.79 -4.85 33.90
CA LYS A 4 6.62 -5.29 34.68
C LYS A 4 5.40 -4.40 34.43
N THR A 5 5.63 -3.10 34.19
CA THR A 5 4.56 -2.16 33.83
C THR A 5 4.02 -2.45 32.43
N LEU A 6 4.90 -2.76 31.47
CA LEU A 6 4.54 -3.17 30.12
C LEU A 6 3.76 -4.49 30.11
N GLU A 7 4.21 -5.51 30.85
CA GLU A 7 3.49 -6.79 30.98
C GLU A 7 2.09 -6.61 31.58
N ARG A 8 1.95 -5.78 32.63
CA ARG A 8 0.66 -5.51 33.25
C ARG A 8 -0.26 -4.73 32.31
N TYR A 9 0.27 -3.78 31.55
CA TYR A 9 -0.49 -3.04 30.55
C TYR A 9 -0.94 -3.94 29.41
N GLN A 10 -0.06 -4.81 28.90
CA GLN A 10 -0.39 -5.78 27.87
C GLN A 10 -1.47 -6.74 28.35
N LYS A 11 -1.35 -7.25 29.57
CA LYS A 11 -2.35 -8.14 30.17
C LYS A 11 -3.70 -7.43 30.37
N CYS A 12 -3.74 -6.19 30.84
CA CYS A 12 -5.02 -5.49 31.04
C CYS A 12 -5.65 -4.95 29.75
N SER A 13 -4.84 -4.53 28.78
CA SER A 13 -5.31 -3.91 27.54
C SER A 13 -5.74 -4.97 26.50
N TYR A 14 -5.00 -6.08 26.39
CA TYR A 14 -5.31 -7.14 25.43
C TYR A 14 -6.23 -8.25 25.97
N SER A 15 -6.20 -8.59 27.27
CA SER A 15 -7.08 -9.66 27.79
C SER A 15 -8.58 -9.31 27.70
N SER A 16 -8.93 -8.02 27.73
CA SER A 16 -10.32 -7.56 27.58
C SER A 16 -10.77 -7.56 26.10
N LEU A 17 -9.84 -7.31 25.18
CA LEU A 17 -10.06 -7.33 23.72
C LEU A 17 -10.11 -8.77 23.17
N GLU A 18 -9.28 -9.67 23.67
CA GLU A 18 -9.25 -11.08 23.27
C GLU A 18 -10.44 -11.88 23.84
N SER A 19 -10.96 -11.52 25.01
CA SER A 19 -12.08 -12.26 25.61
C SER A 19 -13.44 -12.04 24.92
N ASN A 20 -13.59 -11.00 24.11
CA ASN A 20 -14.85 -10.66 23.44
C ASN A 20 -14.81 -10.74 21.91
N ARG A 21 -13.63 -10.98 21.31
CA ARG A 21 -13.46 -11.05 19.87
C ARG A 21 -13.04 -12.46 19.50
N PRO A 22 -13.89 -13.26 18.83
CA PRO A 22 -13.57 -14.65 18.56
C PRO A 22 -12.24 -14.72 17.79
N ALA A 23 -11.34 -15.64 18.16
CA ALA A 23 -10.02 -15.79 17.55
C ALA A 23 -10.08 -15.85 16.00
N HIS A 24 -11.20 -16.35 15.47
CA HIS A 24 -11.55 -16.34 14.05
C HIS A 24 -11.61 -14.93 13.42
N GLU A 25 -12.17 -13.94 14.11
CA GLU A 25 -12.24 -12.55 13.63
C GLU A 25 -10.87 -11.85 13.64
N ILE A 26 -10.01 -12.16 14.60
CA ILE A 26 -8.64 -11.63 14.65
C ILE A 26 -7.82 -12.23 13.49
N GLN A 27 -7.96 -13.53 13.24
CA GLN A 27 -7.32 -14.21 12.11
C GLN A 27 -7.83 -13.68 10.76
N SER A 28 -9.14 -13.49 10.62
CA SER A 28 -9.74 -12.90 9.41
C SER A 28 -9.24 -11.48 9.16
N SER A 29 -9.23 -10.63 10.20
CA SER A 29 -8.74 -9.26 10.12
C SER A 29 -7.25 -9.20 9.73
N TYR A 30 -6.44 -10.12 10.25
CA TYR A 30 -5.03 -10.23 9.87
C TYR A 30 -4.85 -10.63 8.39
N GLN A 31 -5.65 -11.58 7.90
CA GLN A 31 -5.62 -11.96 6.48
C GLN A 31 -6.04 -10.81 5.56
N GLU A 32 -7.06 -10.05 5.93
CA GLU A 32 -7.47 -8.84 5.20
C GLU A 32 -6.36 -7.78 5.19
N TYR A 33 -5.71 -7.57 6.33
CA TYR A 33 -4.54 -6.70 6.41
C TYR A 33 -3.42 -7.14 5.46
N LEU A 34 -3.09 -8.43 5.42
CA LEU A 34 -2.06 -8.94 4.51
C LEU A 34 -2.44 -8.72 3.04
N LYS A 35 -3.70 -8.95 2.66
CA LYS A 35 -4.20 -8.65 1.30
C LYS A 35 -4.07 -7.15 0.98
N LEU A 36 -4.43 -6.29 1.93
CA LEU A 36 -4.32 -4.84 1.76
C LEU A 36 -2.85 -4.41 1.62
N LYS A 37 -1.97 -4.93 2.49
CA LYS A 37 -0.53 -4.65 2.45
C LYS A 37 0.07 -5.03 1.09
N ALA A 38 -0.23 -6.22 0.58
CA ALA A 38 0.24 -6.64 -0.74
C ALA A 38 -0.24 -5.69 -1.85
N ARG A 39 -1.50 -5.23 -1.78
CA ARG A 39 -2.02 -4.24 -2.74
C ARG A 39 -1.29 -2.89 -2.65
N VAL A 40 -0.98 -2.43 -1.45
CA VAL A 40 -0.21 -1.20 -1.23
C VAL A 40 1.19 -1.33 -1.81
N GLU A 41 1.88 -2.44 -1.60
CA GLU A 41 3.23 -2.67 -2.14
C GLU A 41 3.25 -2.64 -3.67
N VAL A 42 2.25 -3.22 -4.32
CA VAL A 42 2.09 -3.15 -5.79
C VAL A 42 1.85 -1.71 -6.25
N LEU A 43 0.98 -0.96 -5.58
CA LEU A 43 0.71 0.44 -5.91
C LEU A 43 1.95 1.32 -5.74
N GLN A 44 2.69 1.14 -4.66
CA GLN A 44 3.94 1.87 -4.41
C GLN A 44 4.99 1.57 -5.47
N ARG A 45 5.12 0.31 -5.89
CA ARG A 45 6.02 -0.05 -7.00
C ARG A 45 5.58 0.61 -8.31
N SER A 46 4.29 0.56 -8.63
CA SER A 46 3.75 1.22 -9.82
C SER A 46 4.02 2.73 -9.80
N GLN A 47 3.87 3.40 -8.66
CA GLN A 47 4.19 4.82 -8.51
C GLN A 47 5.68 5.09 -8.78
N ARG A 48 6.59 4.28 -8.24
CA ARG A 48 8.03 4.41 -8.50
C ARG A 48 8.34 4.26 -9.99
N ASN A 49 7.75 3.26 -10.65
CA ASN A 49 7.92 3.09 -12.09
C ASN A 49 7.44 4.34 -12.86
N LEU A 50 6.28 4.91 -12.51
CA LEU A 50 5.77 6.14 -13.13
C LEU A 50 6.69 7.35 -12.92
N LEU A 51 7.50 7.34 -11.86
CA LEU A 51 8.52 8.36 -11.57
C LEU A 51 9.88 8.06 -12.24
N GLY A 52 9.99 6.95 -12.98
CA GLY A 52 11.24 6.52 -13.61
C GLY A 52 12.20 5.78 -12.67
N GLU A 53 11.72 5.35 -11.50
CA GLU A 53 12.48 4.59 -10.51
C GLU A 53 12.22 3.08 -10.65
N ASP A 54 13.12 2.23 -10.14
CA ASP A 54 12.98 0.77 -10.08
C ASP A 54 12.58 0.10 -11.42
N LEU A 55 13.05 0.63 -12.56
CA LEU A 55 12.68 0.12 -13.90
C LEU A 55 13.36 -1.20 -14.29
N GLY A 56 14.44 -1.59 -13.60
CA GLY A 56 15.24 -2.78 -13.93
C GLY A 56 14.48 -4.12 -14.01
N PRO A 57 13.44 -4.37 -13.19
CA PRO A 57 12.63 -5.57 -13.28
C PRO A 57 11.61 -5.60 -14.43
N LEU A 58 11.38 -4.48 -15.12
CA LEU A 58 10.40 -4.40 -16.21
C LEU A 58 11.01 -4.92 -17.50
N ASN A 59 10.23 -5.68 -18.27
CA ASN A 59 10.63 -6.08 -19.61
C ASN A 59 10.34 -4.96 -20.64
N THR A 60 10.83 -5.12 -21.86
CA THR A 60 10.69 -4.09 -22.92
C THR A 60 9.24 -3.74 -23.22
N LYS A 61 8.34 -4.73 -23.22
CA LYS A 61 6.90 -4.50 -23.47
C LYS A 61 6.26 -3.69 -22.33
N GLU A 62 6.60 -4.01 -21.09
CA GLU A 62 6.11 -3.27 -19.91
C GLU A 62 6.65 -1.82 -19.89
N LEU A 63 7.88 -1.60 -20.35
CA LEU A 63 8.46 -0.27 -20.51
C LEU A 63 7.77 0.53 -21.62
N ASP A 64 7.50 -0.09 -22.77
CA ASP A 64 6.75 0.55 -23.86
C ASP A 64 5.33 0.93 -23.40
N GLU A 65 4.65 0.05 -22.66
CA GLU A 65 3.32 0.33 -22.09
C GLU A 65 3.37 1.51 -21.10
N LEU A 66 4.39 1.56 -20.24
CA LEU A 66 4.61 2.63 -19.28
C LEU A 66 4.87 3.98 -19.97
N GLU A 67 5.72 4.00 -21.01
CA GLU A 67 6.01 5.19 -21.79
C GLU A 67 4.74 5.73 -22.46
N ASN A 68 3.98 4.86 -23.14
CA ASN A 68 2.72 5.23 -23.76
C ASN A 68 1.71 5.79 -22.75
N GLN A 69 1.64 5.21 -21.55
CA GLN A 69 0.76 5.71 -20.49
C GLN A 69 1.16 7.12 -20.04
N LEU A 70 2.45 7.37 -19.85
CA LEU A 70 2.98 8.65 -19.43
C LEU A 70 2.78 9.72 -20.51
N GLU A 71 3.06 9.41 -21.77
CA GLU A 71 2.89 10.33 -22.90
C GLU A 71 1.42 10.78 -23.04
N ASN A 72 0.49 9.82 -23.03
CA ASN A 72 -0.93 10.11 -23.14
C ASN A 72 -1.43 10.97 -21.97
N SER A 73 -1.02 10.64 -20.74
CA SER A 73 -1.40 11.37 -19.54
C SER A 73 -0.85 12.80 -19.57
N LEU A 74 0.42 12.97 -19.98
CA LEU A 74 1.05 14.28 -20.11
C LEU A 74 0.37 15.13 -21.19
N ARG A 75 0.00 14.54 -22.33
CA ARG A 75 -0.75 15.21 -23.39
C ARG A 75 -2.09 15.72 -22.87
N GLN A 76 -2.84 14.89 -22.13
CA GLN A 76 -4.11 15.28 -21.52
C GLN A 76 -3.92 16.43 -20.52
N ILE A 77 -2.98 16.31 -19.58
CA ILE A 77 -2.70 17.36 -18.59
C ILE A 77 -2.35 18.68 -19.26
N ARG A 78 -1.48 18.67 -20.29
CA ARG A 78 -1.12 19.87 -21.05
C ARG A 78 -2.32 20.46 -21.77
N SER A 79 -3.13 19.63 -22.44
CA SER A 79 -4.34 20.07 -23.14
C SER A 79 -5.32 20.73 -22.16
N THR A 80 -5.59 20.10 -21.02
CA THR A 80 -6.43 20.66 -19.96
C THR A 80 -5.86 21.99 -19.47
N LYS A 81 -4.56 22.05 -19.16
CA LYS A 81 -3.93 23.29 -18.71
C LYS A 81 -4.11 24.42 -19.73
N THR A 82 -3.92 24.14 -21.03
CA THR A 82 -4.12 25.13 -22.10
C THR A 82 -5.59 25.55 -22.26
N GLN A 83 -6.55 24.65 -22.03
CA GLN A 83 -7.99 24.98 -22.10
C GLN A 83 -8.46 25.90 -20.96
N TYR A 84 -7.82 25.81 -19.80
CA TYR A 84 -8.19 26.57 -18.58
C TYR A 84 -7.23 27.73 -18.26
N MET A 85 -6.22 27.98 -19.09
CA MET A 85 -5.38 29.19 -19.04
C MET A 85 -5.97 30.29 -19.92
#